data_AF-A0A958GBR9-F1
#
_entry.id   AF-A0A958GBR9-F1
#
_cell.length_a   1.000
_cell.length_b   1.000
_cell.length_c   1.000
_cell.angle_alpha   90.00
_cell.angle_beta   90.00
_cell.angle_gamma   90.00
#
_symmetry.space_group_name_H-M   'P 1'
#
loop_
_entity.id
_entity.type
_entity.pdbx_description
1 polymer ?
#
loop_
_entity_poly.entity_id
_entity_poly.type
_entity_poly.pdbx_seq_one_letter_code
_entity_poly.pdbx_strand_id
1 'polypeptide(L)'
;MAHRFLLYPMVFISGASVLAVEILGTRVLGPFYGVSLFLWSALITVTLIALSIGYMLGGRWADRGTRFSRLCYLMIGAGIWLLLIPWLKHPLLDLGETFGLRFAVLIAAFVLFAPPLTLLGMISPYAIRLRAERLEEVGRTAGDLYAISTIGSVIA
;
A
#
# COMPACT_ATOMS: atom_id res chain seq x y z
N MET A 1 -24.74 -11.71 -4.39
CA MET A 1 -24.75 -11.29 -2.98
C MET A 1 -23.46 -11.61 -2.21
N ALA A 2 -22.82 -12.77 -2.38
CA ALA A 2 -21.62 -13.15 -1.60
C ALA A 2 -20.41 -12.19 -1.72
N HIS A 3 -20.17 -11.60 -2.91
CA HIS A 3 -19.00 -10.72 -3.12
C HIS A 3 -19.07 -9.39 -2.36
N ARG A 4 -20.28 -8.95 -2.00
CA ARG A 4 -20.49 -7.69 -1.25
C ARG A 4 -20.01 -7.78 0.20
N PHE A 5 -20.05 -8.98 0.80
CA PHE A 5 -19.58 -9.20 2.16
C PHE A 5 -18.05 -9.38 2.23
N LEU A 6 -17.45 -9.95 1.19
CA LEU A 6 -15.99 -10.14 1.12
C LEU A 6 -15.20 -8.83 0.95
N LEU A 7 -15.85 -7.77 0.49
CA LEU A 7 -15.21 -6.47 0.26
C LEU A 7 -14.74 -5.79 1.55
N TYR A 8 -15.52 -5.86 2.62
CA TYR A 8 -15.17 -5.22 3.89
C TYR A 8 -13.93 -5.84 4.56
N PRO A 9 -13.82 -7.18 4.70
CA PRO A 9 -12.59 -7.82 5.17
C PRO A 9 -11.38 -7.48 4.29
N MET A 10 -11.55 -7.38 2.97
CA MET A 10 -10.44 -7.04 2.06
C MET A 10 -9.95 -5.60 2.28
N VAL A 11 -10.85 -4.64 2.44
CA VAL A 11 -10.47 -3.25 2.74
C VAL A 11 -9.84 -3.14 4.12
N PHE A 12 -10.36 -3.89 5.11
CA PHE A 12 -9.75 -3.99 6.44
C PHE A 12 -8.32 -4.52 6.37
N ILE A 13 -8.10 -5.66 5.71
CA ILE A 13 -6.77 -6.27 5.54
C ILE A 13 -5.84 -5.34 4.76
N SER A 14 -6.35 -4.66 3.73
CA SER A 14 -5.57 -3.67 2.97
C SER A 14 -5.09 -2.54 3.87
N GLY A 15 -5.99 -1.94 4.67
CA GLY A 15 -5.65 -0.90 5.62
C GLY A 15 -4.62 -1.36 6.65
N ALA A 16 -4.83 -2.55 7.23
CA ALA A 16 -3.89 -3.18 8.14
C ALA A 16 -2.51 -3.36 7.49
N SER A 17 -2.48 -3.86 6.25
CA SER A 17 -1.26 -4.11 5.49
C SER A 17 -0.49 -2.83 5.19
N VAL A 18 -1.16 -1.72 4.85
CA VAL A 18 -0.50 -0.43 4.59
C VAL A 18 0.29 0.02 5.82
N LEU A 19 -0.33 0.04 7.00
CA LEU A 19 0.34 0.46 8.22
C LEU A 19 1.41 -0.56 8.65
N ALA A 20 1.11 -1.85 8.57
CA ALA A 20 2.08 -2.90 8.88
C ALA A 20 3.35 -2.76 8.01
N VAL A 21 3.21 -2.50 6.71
CA VAL A 21 4.34 -2.30 5.79
C VAL A 21 5.14 -1.06 6.17
N GLU A 22 4.48 0.04 6.53
CA GLU A 22 5.17 1.27 6.96
C GLU A 22 6.01 1.04 8.22
N ILE A 23 5.44 0.40 9.24
CA ILE A 23 6.13 0.10 10.51
C ILE A 23 7.22 -0.95 10.29
N LEU A 24 6.92 -2.06 9.62
CA LEU A 24 7.88 -3.13 9.35
C LEU A 24 9.01 -2.66 8.43
N GLY A 25 8.76 -1.71 7.53
CA GLY A 25 9.79 -1.13 6.67
C GLY A 25 10.96 -0.54 7.45
N THR A 26 10.68 0.08 8.61
CA THR A 26 11.73 0.59 9.51
C THR A 26 12.58 -0.54 10.09
N ARG A 27 12.00 -1.71 10.34
CA ARG A 27 12.68 -2.90 10.88
C ARG A 27 13.45 -3.65 9.79
N VAL A 28 12.99 -3.58 8.55
CA VAL A 28 13.69 -4.17 7.40
C VAL A 28 14.92 -3.34 7.04
N LEU A 29 14.81 -2.01 7.02
CA LEU A 29 15.91 -1.11 6.63
C LEU A 29 16.81 -0.67 7.80
N GLY A 30 16.28 -0.64 9.02
CA GLY A 30 16.99 -0.16 10.22
C GLY A 30 18.33 -0.85 10.48
N PRO A 31 18.46 -2.19 10.35
CA PRO A 31 19.74 -2.88 10.54
C PRO A 31 20.84 -2.45 9.56
N PHE A 32 20.48 -1.92 8.40
CA PHE A 32 21.42 -1.56 7.34
C PHE A 32 21.78 -0.08 7.34
N TYR A 33 20.79 0.79 7.61
CA TYR A 33 20.95 2.23 7.48
C TYR A 33 20.83 2.99 8.80
N GLY A 34 20.60 2.27 9.91
CA GLY A 34 20.36 2.84 11.23
C GLY A 34 18.92 3.32 11.43
N VAL A 35 18.44 3.22 12.66
CA VAL A 35 17.11 3.74 13.05
C VAL A 35 17.26 5.23 13.36
N SER A 36 17.07 6.07 12.35
CA SER A 36 17.18 7.52 12.45
C SER A 36 15.89 8.22 12.02
N LEU A 37 15.71 9.48 12.42
CA LEU A 37 14.61 10.33 11.93
C LEU A 37 14.57 10.38 10.40
N PHE A 38 15.74 10.29 9.75
CA PHE A 38 15.82 10.29 8.30
C PHE A 38 15.16 9.05 7.68
N LEU A 39 15.36 7.86 8.26
CA LEU A 39 14.72 6.62 7.78
C LEU A 39 13.20 6.70 7.89
N TRP A 40 12.69 7.16 9.02
CA TRP A 40 11.25 7.35 9.23
C TRP A 40 10.66 8.33 8.22
N SER A 41 11.29 9.49 8.05
CA SER A 41 10.85 10.49 7.07
C SER A 41 10.90 9.98 5.64
N ALA A 42 11.92 9.20 5.27
CA ALA A 42 12.02 8.58 3.95
C ALA A 42 10.88 7.58 3.71
N LEU A 43 10.58 6.71 4.68
CA LEU A 43 9.49 5.75 4.59
C LEU A 43 8.13 6.45 4.47
N ILE A 44 7.83 7.43 5.32
CA ILE A 44 6.58 8.22 5.22
C ILE A 44 6.47 8.88 3.84
N THR A 45 7.55 9.47 3.35
CA THR A 45 7.59 10.12 2.02
C THR A 45 7.25 9.13 0.91
N VAL A 46 7.90 7.96 0.93
CA VAL A 46 7.65 6.90 -0.06
C VAL A 46 6.22 6.39 0.04
N THR A 47 5.72 6.15 1.26
CA THR A 47 4.36 5.67 1.51
C THR A 47 3.33 6.65 0.95
N LEU A 48 3.45 7.94 1.25
CA LEU A 48 2.53 8.96 0.77
C LEU A 48 2.55 9.10 -0.77
N ILE A 49 3.74 9.06 -1.38
CA ILE A 49 3.88 9.09 -2.84
C ILE A 49 3.24 7.85 -3.46
N ALA A 50 3.55 6.67 -2.94
CA ALA A 50 3.06 5.39 -3.44
C ALA A 50 1.53 5.28 -3.33
N LEU A 51 0.97 5.69 -2.19
CA LEU A 51 -0.47 5.74 -1.96
C LEU A 51 -1.15 6.76 -2.87
N SER A 52 -0.58 7.95 -3.05
CA SER A 52 -1.11 8.97 -3.97
C SER A 52 -1.20 8.45 -5.42
N ILE A 53 -0.13 7.81 -5.89
CA ILE A 53 -0.10 7.14 -7.19
C ILE A 53 -1.15 6.01 -7.22
N GLY A 54 -1.23 5.22 -6.17
CA GLY A 54 -2.22 4.14 -6.02
C GLY A 54 -3.65 4.65 -6.09
N TYR A 55 -3.98 5.75 -5.42
CA TYR A 55 -5.31 6.36 -5.46
C TYR A 55 -5.67 6.83 -6.86
N MET A 56 -4.73 7.50 -7.55
CA MET A 56 -4.93 7.97 -8.91
C MET A 56 -5.11 6.82 -9.91
N LEU A 57 -4.23 5.81 -9.86
CA LEU A 57 -4.29 4.66 -10.76
C LEU A 57 -5.51 3.79 -10.47
N GLY A 58 -5.81 3.58 -9.20
CA GLY A 58 -6.95 2.78 -8.74
C GLY A 58 -8.28 3.38 -9.17
N GLY A 59 -8.45 4.69 -9.01
CA GLY A 59 -9.65 5.41 -9.48
C GLY A 59 -9.83 5.29 -11.00
N ARG A 60 -8.77 5.62 -11.77
CA ARG A 60 -8.80 5.50 -13.25
C ARG A 60 -9.06 4.06 -13.71
N TRP A 61 -8.53 3.07 -13.00
CA TRP A 61 -8.73 1.67 -13.36
C TRP A 61 -10.13 1.16 -13.00
N ALA A 62 -10.71 1.71 -11.94
CA ALA A 62 -12.08 1.41 -11.54
C ALA A 62 -13.11 1.95 -12.56
N ASP A 63 -12.82 3.08 -13.20
CA ASP A 63 -13.68 3.63 -14.27
C ASP A 63 -13.72 2.75 -15.52
N ARG A 64 -12.67 1.95 -15.78
CA ARG A 64 -12.62 0.96 -16.89
C ARG A 64 -13.38 -0.33 -16.58
N GLY A 65 -14.30 -0.29 -15.63
CA GLY A 65 -15.12 -1.40 -15.19
C GLY A 65 -14.62 -2.04 -13.90
N THR A 66 -15.57 -2.31 -13.01
CA THR A 66 -15.30 -2.92 -11.71
C THR A 66 -15.61 -4.42 -11.74
N ARG A 67 -14.64 -5.23 -11.31
CA ARG A 67 -14.78 -6.68 -11.13
C ARG A 67 -14.09 -7.06 -9.83
N PHE A 68 -14.75 -7.87 -9.01
CA PHE A 68 -14.19 -8.34 -7.75
C PHE A 68 -12.82 -9.04 -7.94
N SER A 69 -12.65 -9.82 -9.02
CA SER A 69 -11.39 -10.49 -9.34
C SER A 69 -10.20 -9.54 -9.48
N ARG A 70 -10.39 -8.30 -9.97
CA ARG A 70 -9.30 -7.32 -10.09
C ARG A 70 -8.81 -6.87 -8.71
N LEU A 71 -9.70 -6.76 -7.73
CA LEU A 71 -9.34 -6.45 -6.35
C LEU A 71 -8.52 -7.60 -5.73
N CYS A 72 -8.91 -8.86 -6.00
CA CYS A 72 -8.10 -10.01 -5.61
C CYS A 72 -6.69 -9.97 -6.23
N TYR A 73 -6.57 -9.64 -7.52
CA TYR A 73 -5.26 -9.54 -8.17
C TYR A 73 -4.38 -8.43 -7.59
N LEU A 74 -4.96 -7.28 -7.19
CA LEU A 74 -4.21 -6.23 -6.48
C LEU A 74 -3.66 -6.75 -5.14
N MET A 75 -4.50 -7.42 -4.36
CA MET A 75 -4.11 -7.96 -3.06
C MET A 75 -3.03 -9.04 -3.20
N ILE A 76 -3.21 -9.97 -4.14
CA ILE A 76 -2.24 -11.05 -4.42
C ILE A 76 -0.94 -10.43 -4.93
N GLY A 77 -1.00 -9.46 -5.83
CA GLY A 77 0.18 -8.76 -6.34
C GLY A 77 0.96 -8.05 -5.24
N ALA A 78 0.28 -7.36 -4.33
CA ALA A 78 0.90 -6.74 -3.16
C ALA A 78 1.55 -7.78 -2.26
N GLY A 79 0.83 -8.87 -1.94
CA GLY A 79 1.34 -9.96 -1.10
C GLY A 79 2.56 -10.67 -1.70
N ILE A 80 2.54 -10.97 -3.01
CA ILE A 80 3.69 -11.55 -3.71
C ILE A 80 4.89 -10.62 -3.62
N TRP A 81 4.70 -9.31 -3.85
CA TRP A 81 5.80 -8.37 -3.76
C TRP A 81 6.38 -8.29 -2.34
N LEU A 82 5.53 -8.23 -1.32
CA LEU A 82 5.95 -8.24 0.08
C LEU A 82 6.74 -9.51 0.42
N LEU A 83 6.31 -10.67 -0.09
CA LEU A 83 7.08 -11.90 0.05
C LEU A 83 8.46 -11.76 -0.59
N LEU A 84 8.59 -11.12 -1.75
CA LEU A 84 9.88 -10.98 -2.44
C LEU A 84 10.90 -10.05 -1.74
N ILE A 85 10.46 -9.15 -0.85
CA ILE A 85 11.31 -8.14 -0.18
C ILE A 85 12.59 -8.72 0.47
N PRO A 86 12.58 -9.83 1.23
CA PRO A 86 13.77 -10.39 1.85
C PRO A 86 14.87 -10.77 0.86
N TRP A 87 14.51 -11.10 -0.38
CA TRP A 87 15.46 -11.40 -1.45
C TRP A 87 15.93 -10.14 -2.16
N LEU A 88 15.03 -9.18 -2.42
CA LEU A 88 15.38 -7.91 -3.07
C LEU A 88 16.21 -6.95 -2.21
N LYS A 89 16.19 -7.08 -0.88
CA LYS A 89 16.92 -6.15 0.00
C LYS A 89 18.45 -6.25 -0.16
N HIS A 90 18.98 -7.43 -0.48
CA HIS A 90 20.43 -7.68 -0.56
C HIS A 90 21.16 -6.81 -1.58
N PRO A 91 20.73 -6.72 -2.86
CA PRO A 91 21.40 -5.86 -3.85
C PRO A 91 21.29 -4.36 -3.55
N LEU A 92 20.37 -3.95 -2.67
CA LEU A 92 20.19 -2.53 -2.31
C LEU A 92 21.20 -2.07 -1.24
N LEU A 93 21.88 -3.00 -0.56
CA LEU A 93 22.87 -2.69 0.48
C LEU A 93 24.11 -2.02 -0.11
N ASP A 94 24.51 -2.44 -1.30
CA ASP A 94 25.72 -1.95 -1.99
C ASP A 94 25.55 -0.49 -2.48
N LEU A 95 24.31 0.02 -2.53
CA LEU A 95 24.03 1.41 -2.92
C LEU A 95 24.53 2.43 -1.89
N GLY A 96 24.68 2.02 -0.61
CA GLY A 96 25.14 2.89 0.47
C GLY A 96 26.55 3.44 0.23
N GLU A 97 27.43 2.62 -0.35
CA GLU A 97 28.82 2.98 -0.65
C GLU A 97 28.92 3.94 -1.86
N THR A 98 27.97 3.86 -2.80
CA THR A 98 28.03 4.62 -4.06
C THR A 98 27.33 5.98 -3.98
N PHE A 99 26.14 6.05 -3.36
CA PHE A 99 25.28 7.24 -3.40
C PHE A 99 25.15 7.96 -2.05
N GLY A 100 25.79 7.44 -1.01
CA GLY A 100 25.66 7.92 0.36
C GLY A 100 24.38 7.45 1.05
N LEU A 101 24.46 7.34 2.38
CA LEU A 101 23.45 6.70 3.22
C LEU A 101 22.02 7.24 3.01
N ARG A 102 21.89 8.56 2.86
CA ARG A 102 20.58 9.23 2.72
C ARG A 102 19.86 8.87 1.41
N PHE A 103 20.57 8.93 0.29
CA PHE A 103 19.98 8.58 -1.00
C PHE A 103 19.74 7.08 -1.12
N ALA A 104 20.66 6.26 -0.60
CA ALA A 104 20.50 4.82 -0.61
C ALA A 104 19.25 4.36 0.16
N VAL A 105 18.98 4.93 1.35
CA VAL A 105 17.74 4.66 2.11
C VAL A 105 16.49 5.00 1.30
N LEU A 106 16.45 6.18 0.69
CA LEU A 106 15.29 6.64 -0.06
C LEU A 106 15.01 5.74 -1.27
N ILE A 107 16.07 5.40 -2.03
CA ILE A 107 15.98 4.49 -3.18
C ILE A 107 15.54 3.10 -2.74
N ALA A 108 16.16 2.55 -1.68
CA ALA A 108 15.80 1.23 -1.17
C ALA A 108 14.34 1.19 -0.69
N ALA A 109 13.90 2.21 0.07
CA ALA A 109 12.52 2.33 0.49
C ALA A 109 11.56 2.42 -0.71
N PHE A 110 11.90 3.22 -1.71
CA PHE A 110 11.09 3.37 -2.92
C PHE A 110 10.96 2.05 -3.69
N VAL A 111 12.08 1.37 -3.96
CA VAL A 111 12.09 0.11 -4.71
C VAL A 111 11.34 -1.00 -3.96
N LEU A 112 11.54 -1.11 -2.66
CA LEU A 112 10.97 -2.20 -1.87
C LEU A 112 9.49 -1.98 -1.55
N PHE A 113 9.12 -0.76 -1.14
CA PHE A 113 7.80 -0.49 -0.55
C PHE A 113 6.85 0.28 -1.47
N ALA A 114 7.33 1.03 -2.47
CA ALA A 114 6.41 1.75 -3.35
C ALA A 114 5.49 0.79 -4.15
N PRO A 115 5.98 -0.31 -4.77
CA PRO A 115 5.10 -1.20 -5.54
C PRO A 115 3.95 -1.82 -4.71
N PRO A 116 4.17 -2.44 -3.54
CA PRO A 116 3.08 -3.02 -2.75
C PRO A 116 2.17 -1.94 -2.18
N LEU A 117 2.71 -0.80 -1.73
CA LEU A 117 1.90 0.31 -1.21
C LEU A 117 1.04 0.96 -2.29
N THR A 118 1.54 1.09 -3.53
CA THR A 118 0.73 1.55 -4.66
C THR A 118 -0.41 0.57 -4.96
N LEU A 119 -0.14 -0.74 -5.00
CA LEU A 119 -1.18 -1.75 -5.22
C LEU A 119 -2.24 -1.75 -4.12
N LEU A 120 -1.83 -1.63 -2.86
CA LEU A 120 -2.74 -1.50 -1.71
C LEU A 120 -3.52 -0.18 -1.77
N GLY A 121 -2.88 0.93 -2.13
CA GLY A 121 -3.52 2.22 -2.31
C GLY A 121 -4.61 2.21 -3.39
N MET A 122 -4.46 1.38 -4.44
CA MET A 122 -5.49 1.22 -5.47
C MET A 122 -6.79 0.60 -4.94
N ILE A 123 -6.75 -0.13 -3.82
CA ILE A 123 -7.90 -0.90 -3.31
C ILE A 123 -9.04 0.02 -2.88
N SER A 124 -8.78 1.13 -2.20
CA SER A 124 -9.81 2.04 -1.69
C SER A 124 -10.70 2.66 -2.78
N PRO A 125 -10.17 3.41 -3.77
CA PRO A 125 -11.02 3.97 -4.84
C PRO A 125 -11.70 2.88 -5.68
N TYR A 126 -11.03 1.74 -5.86
CA TYR A 126 -11.60 0.61 -6.60
C TYR A 126 -12.78 -0.03 -5.86
N ALA A 127 -12.65 -0.22 -4.55
CA ALA A 127 -13.69 -0.76 -3.69
C ALA A 127 -14.90 0.19 -3.60
N ILE A 128 -14.66 1.51 -3.53
CA ILE A 128 -15.72 2.52 -3.57
C ILE A 128 -16.54 2.39 -4.84
N ARG A 129 -15.90 2.37 -6.02
CA ARG A 129 -16.57 2.25 -7.31
C ARG A 129 -17.24 0.89 -7.50
N LEU A 130 -16.69 -0.18 -6.94
CA LEU A 130 -17.27 -1.53 -7.01
C LEU A 130 -18.54 -1.65 -6.16
N ARG A 131 -18.65 -0.87 -5.08
CA ARG A 131 -19.79 -0.92 -4.14
C ARG A 131 -20.86 0.13 -4.43
N ALA A 132 -20.48 1.32 -4.92
CA ALA A 132 -21.41 2.39 -5.24
C ALA A 132 -22.12 2.11 -6.58
N GLU A 133 -23.38 1.69 -6.51
CA GLU A 133 -24.23 1.46 -7.70
C GLU A 133 -24.84 2.75 -8.25
N ARG A 134 -25.00 3.76 -7.39
CA ARG A 134 -25.56 5.06 -7.74
C ARG A 134 -24.67 6.18 -7.21
N LEU A 135 -24.70 7.32 -7.88
CA LEU A 135 -23.87 8.48 -7.54
C LEU A 135 -24.19 9.02 -6.15
N GLU A 136 -25.44 8.94 -5.70
CA GLU A 136 -25.88 9.41 -4.39
C GLU A 136 -25.28 8.60 -3.23
N GLU A 137 -24.84 7.36 -3.49
CA GLU A 137 -24.29 6.45 -2.48
C GLU A 137 -22.77 6.52 -2.36
N VAL A 138 -22.08 7.23 -3.27
CA VAL A 138 -20.61 7.29 -3.33
C VAL A 138 -20.03 7.84 -2.04
N GLY A 139 -20.60 8.93 -1.49
CA GLY A 139 -20.10 9.56 -0.26
C GLY A 139 -20.19 8.63 0.95
N ARG A 140 -21.36 8.00 1.17
CA ARG A 140 -21.56 7.04 2.26
C ARG A 140 -20.66 5.82 2.11
N THR A 141 -20.56 5.28 0.91
CA THR A 141 -19.71 4.12 0.62
C THR A 141 -18.23 4.44 0.87
N ALA A 142 -17.76 5.62 0.45
CA ALA A 142 -16.40 6.06 0.72
C ALA A 142 -16.13 6.20 2.22
N GLY A 143 -17.07 6.81 2.96
CA GLY A 143 -16.98 6.93 4.42
C GLY A 143 -16.86 5.57 5.12
N ASP A 144 -17.76 4.63 4.80
CA ASP A 144 -17.77 3.28 5.39
C ASP A 144 -16.46 2.54 5.13
N LEU A 145 -15.96 2.59 3.89
CA LEU A 145 -14.73 1.90 3.51
C LEU A 145 -13.49 2.55 4.13
N TYR A 146 -13.43 3.88 4.23
CA TYR A 146 -12.33 4.56 4.93
C TYR A 146 -12.33 4.29 6.43
N ALA A 147 -13.51 4.24 7.06
CA ALA A 147 -13.61 3.87 8.47
C ALA A 147 -13.07 2.45 8.71
N ILE A 148 -13.50 1.49 7.89
CA ILE A 148 -13.05 0.08 8.01
C ILE A 148 -11.57 -0.07 7.69
N SER A 149 -11.07 0.61 6.67
CA SER A 149 -9.63 0.63 6.35
C SER A 149 -8.83 1.20 7.52
N THR A 150 -9.27 2.31 8.10
CA THR A 150 -8.58 2.97 9.22
C THR A 150 -8.58 2.10 10.47
N ILE A 151 -9.72 1.46 10.80
CA ILE A 151 -9.79 0.49 11.90
C ILE A 151 -8.80 -0.66 11.66
N GLY A 152 -8.74 -1.17 10.43
CA GLY A 152 -7.75 -2.18 10.04
C GLY A 152 -6.32 -1.71 10.26
N SER A 153 -5.99 -0.50 9.81
CA SER A 153 -4.68 0.11 10.03
C SER A 153 -4.34 0.20 11.51
N VAL A 154 -5.23 0.71 12.36
CA VAL A 154 -4.98 0.89 13.81
C VAL A 154 -4.76 -0.44 14.55
N ILE A 155 -5.36 -1.54 14.08
CA ILE A 155 -5.25 -2.86 14.72
C ILE A 155 -3.94 -3.58 14.33
N ALA A 156 -3.32 -3.21 13.21
CA ALA A 156 -2.12 -3.84 12.67
C ALA A 156 -0.86 -3.61 13.53
#